data_AF-A0AAN1IEH1-F1
#
_entry.id   AF-A0AAN1IEH1-F1
#
_cell.length_a   1.000
_cell.length_b   1.000
_cell.length_c   1.000
_cell.angle_alpha   90.00
_cell.angle_beta   90.00
_cell.angle_gamma   90.00
#
_symmetry.space_group_name_H-M   'P 1'
#
loop_
_entity.id
_entity.type
_entity.pdbx_description
1 polymer ?
#
loop_
_entity_poly.entity_id
_entity_poly.type
_entity_poly.pdbx_seq_one_letter_code
_entity_poly.pdbx_strand_id
1 'polypeptide(L)'
;MIITIANAKGGMGKTTSAMYLAQAAKLRDPDLEVMVLDADPQSSATQWALDAEDQGVSIGYRVDSANSATLSRLGKCRPSGLIRVDTPPSGAALDEACRIADFVIIPTSPTPLDLQQTFKWDRSIKDKPPLRARARR
;
A
#
# COMPACT_ATOMS: atom_id res chain seq x y z
N MET A 1 9.23 7.45 3.19
CA MET A 1 7.88 7.87 2.75
C MET A 1 6.98 6.65 2.68
N ILE A 2 5.77 6.71 3.22
CA ILE A 2 4.80 5.60 3.25
C ILE A 2 3.62 5.96 2.34
N ILE A 3 3.34 5.14 1.33
CA ILE A 3 2.20 5.30 0.45
C ILE A 3 1.34 4.05 0.52
N THR A 4 0.10 4.22 0.94
CA THR A 4 -0.85 3.12 1.09
C THR A 4 -1.68 2.98 -0.18
N ILE A 5 -1.81 1.75 -0.70
CA ILE A 5 -2.68 1.43 -1.82
C ILE A 5 -3.92 0.74 -1.27
N ALA A 6 -5.05 1.43 -1.30
CA ALA A 6 -6.23 1.00 -0.57
C ALA A 6 -7.54 1.27 -1.31
N ASN A 7 -8.48 0.34 -1.19
CA ASN A 7 -9.85 0.46 -1.67
C ASN A 7 -10.69 -0.60 -0.94
N ALA A 8 -11.87 -0.20 -0.44
CA ALA A 8 -12.80 -1.08 0.25
C ALA A 8 -13.40 -2.19 -0.63
N LYS A 9 -13.23 -2.11 -1.95
CA LYS A 9 -13.66 -3.15 -2.88
C LYS A 9 -12.48 -4.03 -3.31
N GLY A 10 -12.71 -5.35 -3.29
CA GLY A 10 -11.80 -6.34 -3.87
C GLY A 10 -11.68 -6.21 -5.39
N GLY A 11 -10.57 -6.66 -5.97
CA GLY A 11 -10.40 -6.67 -7.43
C GLY A 11 -10.14 -5.30 -8.09
N MET A 12 -9.88 -4.25 -7.31
CA MET A 12 -9.61 -2.89 -7.84
C MET A 12 -8.16 -2.63 -8.24
N GLY A 13 -7.32 -3.68 -8.33
CA GLY A 13 -5.91 -3.55 -8.73
C GLY A 13 -4.99 -2.97 -7.64
N LYS A 14 -5.29 -3.20 -6.36
CA LYS A 14 -4.44 -2.76 -5.23
C LYS A 14 -3.03 -3.35 -5.30
N THR A 15 -2.93 -4.67 -5.27
CA THR A 15 -1.67 -5.41 -5.40
C THR A 15 -0.93 -5.05 -6.68
N THR A 16 -1.61 -5.09 -7.82
CA THR A 16 -1.02 -4.73 -9.13
C THR A 16 -0.43 -3.32 -9.12
N SER A 17 -1.14 -2.35 -8.56
CA SER A 17 -0.65 -0.97 -8.45
C SER A 17 0.53 -0.87 -7.48
N ALA A 18 0.48 -1.57 -6.34
CA ALA A 18 1.58 -1.59 -5.37
C ALA A 18 2.88 -2.09 -5.99
N MET A 19 2.82 -3.22 -6.70
CA MET A 19 3.97 -3.85 -7.35
C MET A 19 4.53 -2.99 -8.50
N TYR A 20 3.68 -2.56 -9.45
CA TYR A 20 4.17 -1.77 -10.58
C TYR A 20 4.65 -0.36 -10.20
N LEU A 21 4.03 0.29 -9.22
CA LEU A 21 4.53 1.59 -8.73
C LEU A 21 5.86 1.45 -7.97
N ALA A 22 6.10 0.32 -7.30
CA ALA A 22 7.40 0.02 -6.70
C ALA A 22 8.47 -0.18 -7.79
N GLN A 23 8.16 -0.97 -8.82
CA GLN A 23 9.05 -1.16 -9.97
C GLN A 23 9.37 0.16 -10.67
N ALA A 24 8.36 0.99 -10.94
CA ALA A 24 8.55 2.29 -11.58
C ALA A 24 9.45 3.22 -10.76
N ALA A 25 9.36 3.17 -9.42
CA ALA A 25 10.24 3.92 -8.55
C ALA A 25 11.70 3.45 -8.65
N LYS A 26 11.95 2.13 -8.63
CA LYS A 26 13.28 1.54 -8.82
C LYS A 26 13.88 1.83 -10.19
N LEU A 27 13.06 1.81 -11.25
CA LEU A 27 13.53 2.14 -12.60
C LEU A 27 13.93 3.61 -12.73
N ARG A 28 13.26 4.49 -12.00
CA ARG A 28 13.59 5.93 -11.98
C ARG A 28 14.82 6.23 -11.14
N ASP A 29 15.00 5.51 -10.03
CA ASP A 29 16.11 5.68 -9.11
C ASP A 29 16.56 4.29 -8.59
N PRO A 30 17.62 3.72 -9.19
CA PRO A 30 18.16 2.43 -8.79
C PRO A 30 18.73 2.38 -7.37
N ASP A 31 19.09 3.51 -6.78
CA ASP A 31 19.65 3.59 -5.43
C ASP A 31 18.56 3.80 -4.37
N LEU A 32 17.34 4.15 -4.78
CA LEU A 32 16.21 4.29 -3.87
C LEU A 32 15.87 2.92 -3.24
N GLU A 33 15.87 2.89 -1.90
CA GLU A 33 15.30 1.77 -1.15
C GLU A 33 13.78 1.75 -1.33
N VAL A 34 13.27 0.67 -1.92
CA VAL A 34 11.84 0.47 -2.15
C VAL A 34 11.40 -0.84 -1.51
N MET A 35 10.26 -0.80 -0.81
CA MET A 35 9.66 -1.96 -0.17
C MET A 35 8.15 -1.95 -0.39
N VAL A 36 7.57 -3.12 -0.64
CA VAL A 36 6.14 -3.38 -0.56
C VAL A 36 5.88 -4.17 0.72
N LEU A 37 4.93 -3.70 1.53
CA LEU A 37 4.41 -4.40 2.69
C LEU A 37 3.06 -5.01 2.31
N ASP A 38 3.01 -6.35 2.29
CA ASP A 38 1.82 -7.12 2.01
C ASP A 38 1.02 -7.32 3.29
N ALA A 39 0.00 -6.48 3.50
CA ALA A 39 -0.87 -6.56 4.66
C ALA A 39 -2.20 -7.30 4.36
N ASP A 40 -2.41 -7.75 3.12
CA ASP A 40 -3.60 -8.52 2.76
C ASP A 40 -3.40 -9.98 3.19
N PRO A 41 -4.30 -10.57 4.00
CA PRO A 41 -4.21 -11.99 4.35
C PRO A 41 -4.17 -12.95 3.16
N GLN A 42 -4.66 -12.55 1.98
CA GLN A 42 -4.54 -13.35 0.75
C GLN A 42 -3.12 -13.40 0.18
N SER A 43 -2.20 -12.58 0.70
CA SER A 43 -0.77 -12.61 0.41
C SER A 43 -0.42 -12.51 -1.09
N SER A 44 -1.24 -11.78 -1.87
CA SER A 44 -1.09 -11.74 -3.33
C SER A 44 0.18 -11.03 -3.79
N ALA A 45 0.67 -10.01 -3.05
CA ALA A 45 1.94 -9.37 -3.36
C ALA A 45 3.13 -10.29 -3.03
N THR A 46 3.02 -11.03 -1.93
CA THR A 46 4.01 -12.04 -1.54
C THR A 46 4.09 -13.15 -2.59
N GLN A 47 2.95 -13.70 -3.01
CA GLN A 47 2.90 -14.72 -4.06
C GLN A 47 3.50 -14.22 -5.37
N TRP A 48 3.23 -12.97 -5.76
CA TRP A 48 3.85 -12.37 -6.94
C TRP A 48 5.38 -12.39 -6.85
N ALA A 49 5.95 -12.00 -5.71
CA ALA A 49 7.40 -11.98 -5.53
C ALA A 49 8.01 -13.40 -5.62
N LEU A 50 7.33 -14.40 -5.02
CA LEU A 50 7.74 -15.80 -5.10
C LEU A 50 7.68 -16.33 -6.53
N ASP A 51 6.60 -16.06 -7.26
CA ASP A 51 6.46 -16.48 -8.66
C ASP A 51 7.55 -15.87 -9.54
N ALA A 52 7.93 -14.61 -9.30
CA ALA A 52 9.03 -13.97 -10.01
C ALA A 52 10.38 -14.62 -9.70
N GLU A 53 10.64 -14.94 -8.43
CA GLU A 53 11.85 -15.65 -7.99
C GLU A 53 11.95 -17.05 -8.63
N ASP A 54 10.86 -17.81 -8.64
CA ASP A 54 10.78 -19.14 -9.27
C ASP A 54 11.09 -19.11 -10.78
N GLN A 55 10.79 -17.99 -11.45
CA GLN A 55 11.12 -17.76 -12.86
C GLN A 55 12.50 -17.13 -13.07
N GLY A 56 13.29 -16.91 -12.01
CA GLY A 56 14.59 -16.25 -12.07
C GLY A 56 14.52 -14.76 -12.42
N VAL A 57 13.37 -14.12 -12.23
CA VAL A 57 13.12 -12.70 -12.51
C VAL A 57 13.29 -11.88 -11.24
N SER A 58 14.25 -10.96 -11.23
CA SER A 58 14.37 -9.98 -10.14
C SER A 58 13.37 -8.85 -10.29
N ILE A 59 12.55 -8.61 -9.26
CA ILE A 59 11.64 -7.46 -9.18
C ILE A 59 12.34 -6.17 -8.70
N GLY A 60 13.61 -6.25 -8.24
CA GLY A 60 14.42 -5.07 -7.88
C GLY A 60 14.01 -4.32 -6.60
N TYR A 61 13.02 -4.80 -5.86
CA TYR A 61 12.59 -4.27 -4.55
C TYR A 61 12.13 -5.41 -3.63
N ARG A 62 12.01 -5.11 -2.33
CA ARG A 62 11.61 -6.11 -1.33
C ARG A 62 10.09 -6.20 -1.19
N VAL A 63 9.57 -7.40 -0.95
CA VAL A 63 8.19 -7.63 -0.49
C VAL A 63 8.25 -8.35 0.86
N ASP A 64 7.68 -7.76 1.90
CA ASP A 64 7.58 -8.35 3.24
C ASP A 64 6.13 -8.42 3.69
N SER A 65 5.76 -9.43 4.49
CA SER A 65 4.43 -9.50 5.08
C SER A 65 4.25 -8.47 6.21
N ALA A 66 3.03 -7.99 6.36
CA ALA A 66 2.68 -7.00 7.37
C ALA A 66 1.31 -7.29 8.00
N ASN A 67 1.10 -6.72 9.18
CA ASN A 67 -0.18 -6.73 9.88
C ASN A 67 -0.35 -5.39 10.61
N SER A 68 -1.50 -5.19 11.27
CA SER A 68 -1.76 -3.94 11.99
C SER A 68 -0.71 -3.61 13.06
N ALA A 69 -0.12 -4.60 13.74
CA ALA A 69 0.91 -4.36 14.74
C ALA A 69 2.23 -3.89 14.11
N THR A 70 2.68 -4.52 13.02
CA THR A 70 3.91 -4.11 12.33
C THR A 70 3.76 -2.74 11.68
N LEU A 71 2.60 -2.44 11.09
CA LEU A 71 2.26 -1.12 10.53
C LEU A 71 2.24 -0.03 11.63
N SER A 72 1.64 -0.32 12.79
CA SER A 72 1.62 0.62 13.92
C SER A 72 3.02 0.94 14.44
N ARG A 73 3.92 -0.05 14.46
CA ARG A 73 5.33 0.17 14.76
C ARG A 73 6.01 1.02 13.69
N LEU A 74 5.79 0.71 12.40
CA LEU A 74 6.36 1.46 11.28
C LEU A 74 6.02 2.95 11.34
N GLY A 75 4.76 3.27 11.68
CA GLY A 75 4.29 4.65 11.83
C GLY A 75 5.09 5.47 12.86
N LYS A 76 5.70 4.82 13.86
CA LYS A 76 6.50 5.45 14.92
C LYS A 76 7.97 5.66 14.53
N CYS A 77 8.51 4.81 13.65
CA CYS A 77 9.96 4.72 13.41
C CYS A 77 10.50 5.64 12.29
N ARG A 78 9.63 6.34 11.53
CA ARG A 78 10.04 7.18 10.37
C ARG A 78 11.04 6.47 9.42
N PRO A 79 10.57 5.50 8.62
CA PRO A 79 11.44 4.71 7.73
C PRO A 79 12.14 5.58 6.67
N SER A 80 13.40 5.23 6.36
CA SER A 80 14.11 5.63 5.15
C SER A 80 13.48 4.98 3.92
N GLY A 81 13.70 5.54 2.73
CA GLY A 81 13.21 4.98 1.48
C GLY A 81 11.71 5.17 1.21
N LEU A 82 11.19 4.40 0.26
CA LEU A 82 9.81 4.43 -0.21
C LEU A 82 9.10 3.10 0.11
N ILE A 83 8.12 3.16 1.01
CA ILE A 83 7.32 2.01 1.41
C ILE A 83 5.95 2.10 0.78
N ARG A 84 5.54 1.02 0.11
CA ARG A 84 4.18 0.79 -0.36
C ARG A 84 3.49 -0.16 0.59
N VAL A 85 2.24 0.11 0.97
CA VAL A 85 1.43 -0.83 1.74
C VAL A 85 0.30 -1.33 0.86
N ASP A 86 0.31 -2.63 0.53
CA ASP A 86 -0.83 -3.31 -0.07
C ASP A 86 -1.78 -3.75 1.05
N THR A 87 -3.08 -3.51 0.87
CA THR A 87 -4.04 -3.60 1.97
C THR A 87 -5.18 -4.55 1.65
N PRO A 88 -5.79 -5.20 2.67
CA PRO A 88 -7.04 -5.89 2.50
C PRO A 88 -8.19 -4.90 2.23
N PRO A 89 -9.34 -5.35 1.70
CA PRO A 89 -10.49 -4.48 1.47
C PRO A 89 -11.15 -3.96 2.76
N SER A 90 -10.84 -4.53 3.93
CA SER A 90 -11.41 -4.08 5.20
C SER A 90 -10.58 -4.52 6.40
N GLY A 91 -10.87 -3.95 7.57
CA GLY A 91 -10.34 -4.39 8.85
C GLY A 91 -9.13 -3.58 9.34
N ALA A 92 -8.55 -4.04 10.45
CA ALA A 92 -7.56 -3.28 11.21
C ALA A 92 -6.29 -2.93 10.40
N ALA A 93 -5.84 -3.82 9.51
CA ALA A 93 -4.66 -3.57 8.67
C ALA A 93 -4.90 -2.41 7.68
N LEU A 94 -6.10 -2.34 7.07
CA LEU A 94 -6.49 -1.23 6.19
C LEU A 94 -6.53 0.10 6.96
N ASP A 95 -7.23 0.11 8.10
CA ASP A 95 -7.37 1.31 8.93
C ASP A 95 -5.99 1.83 9.37
N GLU A 96 -5.12 0.92 9.80
CA GLU A 96 -3.78 1.25 10.26
C GLU A 96 -2.86 1.73 9.12
N ALA A 97 -2.93 1.09 7.94
CA ALA A 97 -2.18 1.52 6.75
C ALA A 97 -2.58 2.93 6.32
N CYS A 98 -3.87 3.26 6.29
CA CYS A 98 -4.35 4.61 5.99
C CYS A 98 -3.88 5.62 7.06
N ARG A 99 -3.89 5.22 8.33
CA ARG A 99 -3.51 6.05 9.47
C ARG A 99 -2.04 6.51 9.43
N ILE A 100 -1.12 5.63 9.02
CA ILE A 100 0.33 5.92 9.00
C ILE A 100 0.83 6.51 7.67
N ALA A 101 -0.01 6.51 6.63
CA ALA A 101 0.35 6.92 5.28
C ALA A 101 0.72 8.41 5.21
N ASP A 102 1.72 8.73 4.39
CA ASP A 102 1.96 10.09 3.90
C ASP A 102 0.97 10.41 2.76
N PHE A 103 0.65 9.42 1.91
CA PHE A 103 -0.36 9.50 0.86
C PHE A 103 -1.14 8.19 0.73
N VAL A 104 -2.43 8.29 0.37
CA VAL A 104 -3.26 7.14 0.02
C VAL A 104 -3.60 7.20 -1.45
N ILE A 105 -3.34 6.12 -2.18
CA ILE A 105 -3.75 5.93 -3.57
C ILE A 105 -4.94 4.97 -3.57
N ILE A 106 -6.02 5.38 -4.22
CA ILE A 106 -7.26 4.61 -4.30
C ILE A 106 -7.45 4.14 -5.75
N PRO A 107 -6.90 2.98 -6.14
CA PRO A 107 -7.12 2.47 -7.48
C PRO A 107 -8.59 2.06 -7.63
N THR A 108 -9.18 2.29 -8.79
CA THR A 108 -10.58 2.00 -9.05
C THR A 108 -10.80 1.70 -10.52
N SER A 109 -11.84 0.95 -10.83
CA SER A 109 -12.26 0.73 -12.21
C SER A 109 -12.98 1.98 -12.74
N PRO A 110 -13.07 2.17 -14.06
CA PRO A 110 -13.75 3.32 -14.66
C PRO A 110 -15.28 3.21 -14.63
N THR A 111 -15.87 2.15 -14.03
CA THR A 111 -17.33 1.99 -14.06
C THR A 111 -18.00 3.00 -13.12
N PRO A 112 -19.20 3.54 -13.48
CA PRO A 112 -19.90 4.50 -12.63
C PRO A 112 -20.17 3.99 -11.20
N LEU A 113 -20.50 2.71 -11.06
CA LEU A 113 -20.79 2.10 -9.76
C LEU A 113 -19.53 2.05 -8.88
N ASP A 114 -18.38 1.69 -9.46
CA ASP A 114 -17.12 1.62 -8.74
C ASP A 114 -16.61 3.00 -8.34
N LEU A 115 -16.76 4.00 -9.21
CA LEU A 115 -16.45 5.39 -8.89
C LEU A 115 -17.32 5.90 -7.74
N GLN A 116 -18.63 5.64 -7.75
CA GLN A 116 -19.52 6.04 -6.66
C GLN A 116 -19.14 5.40 -5.33
N GLN A 117 -18.81 4.10 -5.32
CA GLN A 117 -18.34 3.41 -4.11
C GLN A 117 -17.00 3.98 -3.63
N THR A 118 -16.09 4.25 -4.56
CA THR A 118 -14.77 4.84 -4.30
C THR A 118 -14.90 6.22 -3.65
N PHE A 119 -15.73 7.11 -4.18
CA PHE A 119 -15.95 8.44 -3.59
C PHE A 119 -16.63 8.40 -2.22
N LYS A 120 -17.50 7.42 -1.98
CA LYS A 120 -18.08 7.21 -0.63
C LYS A 120 -17.01 6.80 0.36
N TRP A 121 -16.10 5.93 -0.04
CA TRP A 121 -15.00 5.46 0.81
C TRP A 121 -13.90 6.50 1.02
N ASP A 122 -13.53 7.27 -0.01
CA ASP A 122 -12.61 8.41 0.11
C ASP A 122 -13.03 9.39 1.21
N ARG A 123 -14.32 9.71 1.30
CA ARG A 123 -14.85 10.58 2.37
C ARG A 123 -14.67 9.96 3.75
N SER A 124 -14.91 8.66 3.92
CA SER A 124 -14.81 8.02 5.23
C SER A 124 -13.37 7.90 5.75
N ILE A 125 -12.38 7.83 4.85
CA ILE A 125 -10.96 7.84 5.26
C ILE A 125 -10.45 9.25 5.56
N LYS A 126 -10.97 10.29 4.89
CA LYS A 126 -10.57 11.70 5.15
C LYS A 126 -10.94 12.17 6.54
N ASP A 127 -12.01 11.64 7.11
CA ASP A 127 -12.43 11.90 8.49
C ASP A 127 -11.45 11.31 9.54
N LYS A 128 -10.50 10.46 9.10
CA LYS A 128 -9.41 9.90 9.92
C LYS A 128 -8.07 10.51 9.49
N PRO A 129 -7.72 11.75 9.90
CA PRO A 129 -6.52 12.42 9.42
C PRO A 129 -5.27 11.61 9.77
N PRO A 130 -4.28 11.50 8.84
CA PRO A 130 -3.07 10.72 9.06
C PRO A 130 -2.31 11.27 10.27
N LEU A 131 -1.69 10.41 11.08
CA LEU A 131 -0.97 10.87 12.29
C LEU A 131 0.11 11.90 11.98
N ARG A 132 0.67 11.85 10.78
CA ARG A 132 1.75 12.74 10.35
C ARG A 132 1.27 14.16 10.05
N ALA A 133 -0.02 14.37 9.77
CA ALA A 133 -0.59 15.72 9.70
C ALA A 133 -0.68 16.39 11.08
N ARG A 134 -0.70 15.61 12.18
CA ARG A 134 -0.80 16.12 13.56
C ARG A 134 0.55 16.51 14.16
N ALA A 135 1.67 15.98 13.65
CA ALA A 135 3.02 16.23 14.17
C ALA A 135 3.70 17.49 13.61
N ARG A 136 2.97 18.34 12.86
CA ARG A 136 3.45 19.64 12.33
C ARG A 136 2.90 20.85 13.11
N ARG A 137 2.35 20.65 14.31
CA ARG A 137 1.96 21.71 15.23
C ARG A 137 2.86 21.74 16.45
#